data_AF-A0A8T3S909-F1
#
_entry.id   AF-A0A8T3S909-F1
#
_cell.length_a   1.000
_cell.length_b   1.000
_cell.length_c   1.000
_cell.angle_alpha   90.00
_cell.angle_beta   90.00
_cell.angle_gamma   90.00
#
_symmetry.space_group_name_H-M   'P 1'
#
loop_
_entity.id
_entity.type
_entity.pdbx_description
1 polymer ?
#
loop_
_entity_poly.entity_id
_entity_poly.type
_entity_poly.pdbx_seq_one_letter_code
_entity_poly.pdbx_strand_id
1 'polypeptide(L)'
;MTLDSGRFQMEHSRPEYRSVGHFRIVADRIELFNDAECADVSGSYRWRLANGELTFDDPQDPCGFEQRRKDLTALTWQSMDAVVGRPECQPPDQEAAVSGHWPIPSGC
;
A
#
# COMPACT_ATOMS: atom_id res chain seq x y z
N MET A 1 -7.38 14.95 5.02
CA MET A 1 -8.42 13.90 4.85
C MET A 1 -7.76 12.60 5.28
N THR A 2 -8.29 11.94 6.31
CA THR A 2 -7.69 10.70 6.85
C THR A 2 -8.34 9.51 6.14
N LEU A 3 -7.53 8.61 5.57
CA LEU A 3 -8.03 7.46 4.82
C LEU A 3 -8.29 6.29 5.78
N ASP A 4 -9.45 6.33 6.44
CA ASP A 4 -9.79 5.32 7.46
C ASP A 4 -10.55 4.12 6.89
N SER A 5 -10.97 4.18 5.62
CA SER A 5 -11.59 3.05 4.90
C SER A 5 -11.50 3.23 3.40
N GLY A 6 -11.62 2.12 2.66
CA GLY A 6 -11.58 2.16 1.20
C GLY A 6 -11.58 0.77 0.57
N ARG A 7 -11.04 0.71 -0.64
CA ARG A 7 -10.84 -0.53 -1.39
C ARG A 7 -9.37 -0.88 -1.43
N PHE A 8 -9.05 -2.16 -1.39
CA PHE A 8 -7.70 -2.66 -1.64
C PHE A 8 -7.70 -3.62 -2.83
N GLN A 9 -6.55 -3.68 -3.49
CA GLN A 9 -6.25 -4.65 -4.53
C GLN A 9 -4.83 -5.13 -4.30
N MET A 10 -4.64 -6.44 -4.29
CA MET A 10 -3.35 -7.10 -4.22
C MET A 10 -3.22 -8.03 -5.42
N GLU A 11 -2.06 -7.96 -6.07
CA GLU A 11 -1.68 -8.83 -7.16
C GLU A 11 -0.40 -9.56 -6.76
N HIS A 12 -0.44 -10.88 -6.78
CA HIS A 12 0.70 -11.71 -6.50
C HIS A 12 1.02 -12.52 -7.75
N SER A 13 2.29 -12.58 -8.13
CA SER A 13 2.68 -13.14 -9.43
C SER A 13 3.03 -14.63 -9.41
N ARG A 14 3.44 -15.19 -8.26
CA ARG A 14 3.81 -16.63 -8.13
C ARG A 14 3.58 -17.20 -6.72
N PRO A 15 2.50 -17.96 -6.45
CA PRO A 15 1.43 -18.30 -7.39
C PRO A 15 0.67 -17.05 -7.83
N GLU A 16 0.15 -17.08 -9.06
CA GLU A 16 -0.67 -15.99 -9.56
C GLU A 16 -2.02 -15.98 -8.84
N TYR A 17 -2.30 -14.91 -8.11
CA TYR A 17 -3.63 -14.67 -7.58
C TYR A 17 -3.86 -13.17 -7.38
N ARG A 18 -5.14 -12.80 -7.34
CA ARG A 18 -5.58 -11.43 -7.13
C ARG A 18 -6.57 -11.40 -5.98
N SER A 19 -6.34 -10.50 -5.04
CA SER A 19 -7.24 -10.27 -3.92
C SER A 19 -7.80 -8.86 -4.03
N VAL A 20 -9.12 -8.72 -4.00
CA VAL A 20 -9.82 -7.44 -4.17
C VAL A 20 -10.95 -7.36 -3.18
N GLY A 21 -10.93 -6.33 -2.34
CA GLY A 21 -11.96 -6.12 -1.35
C GLY A 21 -11.95 -4.73 -0.75
N HIS A 22 -12.37 -4.65 0.49
CA HIS A 22 -12.48 -3.43 1.26
C HIS A 22 -11.54 -3.47 2.46
N PHE A 23 -11.08 -2.30 2.87
CA PHE A 23 -10.34 -2.15 4.11
C PHE A 23 -10.97 -1.08 4.99
N ARG A 24 -10.71 -1.20 6.30
CA ARG A 24 -10.96 -0.15 7.27
C ARG A 24 -9.88 -0.16 8.36
N ILE A 25 -9.65 1.00 8.97
CA ILE A 25 -8.75 1.18 10.10
C ILE A 25 -9.57 1.14 11.38
N VAL A 26 -9.20 0.24 12.30
CA VAL A 26 -9.80 0.10 13.62
C VAL A 26 -8.67 0.17 14.64
N ALA A 27 -8.56 1.33 15.31
CA ALA A 27 -7.45 1.64 16.21
C ALA A 27 -6.08 1.47 15.53
N ASP A 28 -5.26 0.51 15.98
CA ASP A 28 -3.93 0.21 15.45
C ASP A 28 -3.94 -0.89 14.37
N ARG A 29 -5.13 -1.27 13.87
CA ARG A 29 -5.28 -2.37 12.91
C ARG A 29 -5.92 -1.97 11.60
N ILE A 30 -5.48 -2.60 10.52
CA ILE A 30 -6.23 -2.72 9.27
C ILE A 30 -7.09 -3.97 9.36
N GLU A 31 -8.32 -3.85 8.91
CA GLU A 31 -9.16 -5.00 8.60
C GLU A 31 -9.40 -5.07 7.10
N LEU A 32 -9.16 -6.23 6.50
CA LEU A 32 -9.39 -6.55 5.09
C LEU A 32 -10.58 -7.51 5.00
N PHE A 33 -11.64 -7.11 4.30
CA PHE A 33 -12.91 -7.85 4.25
C PHE A 33 -13.57 -7.71 2.88
N ASN A 34 -14.60 -8.52 2.61
CA ASN A 34 -15.27 -8.60 1.30
C ASN A 34 -14.26 -8.83 0.17
N ASP A 35 -13.26 -9.69 0.43
CA ASP A 35 -12.30 -10.11 -0.59
C ASP A 35 -12.93 -11.18 -1.47
N ALA A 36 -12.88 -11.00 -2.79
CA ALA A 36 -13.46 -11.94 -3.74
C ALA A 36 -12.91 -13.37 -3.60
N GLU A 37 -11.63 -13.53 -3.24
CA GLU A 37 -11.01 -14.85 -3.00
C GLU A 37 -11.37 -15.43 -1.63
N CYS A 38 -11.88 -14.60 -0.73
CA CYS A 38 -12.05 -14.88 0.69
C CYS A 38 -13.35 -14.28 1.22
N ALA A 39 -14.46 -14.57 0.55
CA ALA A 39 -15.74 -13.90 0.77
C ALA A 39 -16.28 -14.01 2.20
N ASP A 40 -15.99 -15.13 2.88
CA ASP A 40 -16.53 -15.44 4.22
C ASP A 40 -15.57 -15.11 5.37
N VAL A 41 -14.38 -14.57 5.07
CA VAL A 41 -13.37 -14.29 6.11
C VAL A 41 -12.82 -12.88 6.01
N SER A 42 -12.43 -12.34 7.16
CA SER A 42 -11.73 -11.06 7.27
C SER A 42 -10.31 -11.30 7.78
N GLY A 43 -9.38 -10.48 7.29
CA GLY A 43 -8.01 -10.43 7.78
C GLY A 43 -7.83 -9.20 8.66
N SER A 44 -7.08 -9.33 9.76
CA SER A 44 -6.74 -8.20 10.61
C SER A 44 -5.24 -8.16 10.90
N TYR A 45 -4.64 -6.98 10.76
CA TYR A 45 -3.20 -6.77 10.84
C TYR A 45 -2.92 -5.53 11.66
N ARG A 46 -1.93 -5.58 12.56
CA ARG A 46 -1.32 -4.34 13.03
C ARG A 46 -0.56 -3.72 11.87
N TRP A 47 -0.57 -2.40 11.78
CA TRP A 47 0.15 -1.71 10.72
C TRP A 47 1.03 -0.59 11.27
N ARG A 48 2.11 -0.30 10.55
CA ARG A 48 2.96 0.87 10.81
C ARG A 48 3.31 1.50 9.47
N LEU A 49 3.12 2.82 9.39
CA LEU A 49 3.60 3.63 8.29
C LEU A 49 4.73 4.53 8.80
N ALA A 50 5.94 4.33 8.31
CA ALA A 50 7.10 5.15 8.65
C ALA A 50 7.90 5.42 7.38
N ASN A 51 8.30 6.67 7.14
CA ASN A 51 9.11 7.06 5.97
C ASN A 51 8.53 6.62 4.61
N GLY A 52 7.20 6.56 4.48
CA GLY A 52 6.54 6.10 3.24
C GLY A 52 6.53 4.58 3.04
N GLU A 53 6.99 3.84 4.05
CA GLU A 53 7.01 2.38 4.10
C GLU A 53 5.94 1.85 5.06
N LEU A 54 5.15 0.92 4.57
CA LEU A 54 4.06 0.27 5.27
C LEU A 54 4.45 -1.18 5.61
N THR A 55 4.39 -1.52 6.90
CA THR A 55 4.60 -2.89 7.38
C THR A 55 3.34 -3.42 8.05
N PHE A 56 3.12 -4.73 7.93
CA PHE A 56 2.04 -5.45 8.59
C PHE A 56 2.60 -6.47 9.58
N ASP A 57 2.01 -6.52 10.77
CA ASP A 57 2.44 -7.38 11.88
C ASP A 57 1.22 -8.05 12.57
N ASP A 58 1.49 -9.05 13.41
CA ASP A 58 0.49 -9.73 14.25
C ASP A 58 -0.79 -10.16 13.46
N PRO A 59 -0.63 -10.97 12.39
CA PRO A 59 -1.71 -11.26 11.46
C PRO A 59 -2.75 -12.22 12.07
N GLN A 60 -4.02 -11.85 11.93
CA GLN A 60 -5.19 -12.70 12.18
C GLN A 60 -5.98 -12.81 10.88
N ASP A 61 -5.55 -13.70 9.98
CA ASP A 61 -6.13 -13.79 8.65
C ASP A 61 -6.04 -15.20 8.05
N PRO A 62 -7.16 -15.96 8.07
CA PRO A 62 -7.22 -17.31 7.55
C PRO A 62 -7.39 -17.41 6.03
N CYS A 63 -7.44 -16.28 5.32
CA CYS A 63 -7.69 -16.22 3.89
C CYS A 63 -6.69 -17.05 3.06
N GLY A 64 -7.21 -17.86 2.14
CA GLY A 64 -6.42 -18.58 1.14
C GLY A 64 -5.34 -19.47 1.72
N PHE A 65 -5.67 -20.32 2.70
CA PHE A 65 -4.68 -21.15 3.44
C PHE A 65 -3.56 -20.31 4.04
N GLU A 66 -3.96 -19.17 4.61
CA GLU A 66 -3.06 -18.20 5.22
C GLU A 66 -2.08 -17.54 4.22
N GLN A 67 -2.33 -17.63 2.91
CA GLN A 67 -1.41 -17.10 1.91
C GLN A 67 -1.40 -15.57 1.92
N ARG A 68 -2.57 -14.92 2.04
CA ARG A 68 -2.67 -13.45 2.11
C ARG A 68 -1.83 -12.88 3.25
N ARG A 69 -1.87 -13.49 4.46
CA ARG A 69 -1.01 -13.04 5.56
C ARG A 69 0.47 -13.23 5.27
N LYS A 70 0.86 -14.35 4.65
CA LYS A 70 2.28 -14.61 4.34
C LYS A 70 2.79 -13.54 3.41
N ASP A 71 2.02 -13.20 2.38
CA ASP A 71 2.44 -12.24 1.36
C ASP A 71 2.44 -10.81 1.89
N LEU A 72 1.42 -10.40 2.64
CA LEU A 72 1.35 -9.06 3.24
C LEU A 72 2.45 -8.82 4.28
N THR A 73 2.82 -9.84 5.06
CA THR A 73 3.84 -9.71 6.12
C THR A 73 5.26 -10.03 5.65
N ALA A 74 5.44 -10.60 4.46
CA ALA A 74 6.76 -10.97 3.95
C ALA A 74 7.61 -9.77 3.51
N LEU A 75 6.98 -8.64 3.17
CA LEU A 75 7.64 -7.49 2.56
C LEU A 75 7.20 -6.19 3.20
N THR A 76 8.08 -5.20 3.12
CA THR A 76 7.77 -3.79 3.38
C THR A 76 7.16 -3.19 2.11
N TRP A 77 5.96 -2.62 2.24
CA TRP A 77 5.21 -2.02 1.15
C TRP A 77 5.63 -0.57 0.97
N GLN A 78 5.95 -0.17 -0.25
CA GLN A 78 6.30 1.21 -0.56
C GLN A 78 5.15 1.91 -1.27
N SER A 79 4.98 3.20 -1.01
CA SER A 79 4.10 4.01 -1.86
C SER A 79 4.61 4.03 -3.30
N MET A 80 3.71 4.03 -4.27
CA MET A 80 4.08 4.16 -5.69
C MET A 80 4.86 5.45 -5.96
N ASP A 81 4.55 6.53 -5.23
CA ASP A 81 5.25 7.82 -5.31
C ASP A 81 6.73 7.70 -4.90
N ALA A 82 7.05 6.80 -3.97
CA ALA A 82 8.43 6.52 -3.58
C ALA A 82 9.21 5.75 -4.65
N VAL A 83 8.53 4.89 -5.43
CA VAL A 83 9.17 4.03 -6.45
C VAL A 83 9.33 4.75 -7.79
N VAL A 84 8.31 5.49 -8.22
CA VAL A 84 8.30 6.17 -9.53
C VAL A 84 8.97 7.56 -9.46
N GLY A 85 9.32 8.00 -8.24
CA GLY A 85 9.66 9.39 -7.96
C GLY A 85 8.38 10.23 -7.94
N ARG A 86 8.32 11.22 -7.04
CA ARG A 86 7.18 12.13 -6.97
C ARG A 86 7.12 12.91 -8.28
N PRO A 87 6.08 12.76 -9.13
CA PRO A 87 6.03 13.45 -10.41
C PRO A 87 5.98 14.97 -10.24
N GLU A 88 5.44 15.47 -9.12
CA GLU A 88 5.54 16.89 -8.77
C GLU A 88 6.99 17.36 -8.49
N CYS A 89 7.91 16.45 -8.17
CA CYS A 89 9.33 16.73 -7.98
C CYS A 89 10.16 16.57 -9.27
N GLN A 90 9.52 16.34 -10.41
CA GLN A 90 10.20 16.33 -11.70
C GLN A 90 10.15 17.72 -12.34
N PRO A 91 11.29 18.23 -12.87
CA PRO A 91 11.31 19.45 -13.66
C PRO A 91 10.38 19.32 -14.87
N PRO A 92 9.67 20.39 -15.25
CA PRO A 92 8.71 20.35 -16.37
C PRO A 92 9.37 20.10 -17.73
N ASP A 93 10.65 20.41 -17.87
CA ASP A 93 11.44 20.20 -19.07
C ASP A 93 12.96 20.10 -18.75
N GLN A 94 13.76 19.85 -19.79
CA GLN A 94 15.20 19.69 -19.67
C GLN A 94 15.93 21.00 -19.32
N GLU A 95 15.43 22.15 -19.75
CA GLU A 95 16.04 23.45 -19.42
C GLU A 95 15.89 23.72 -17.92
N ALA A 96 14.69 23.51 -17.38
CA ALA A 96 14.39 23.62 -15.95
C ALA A 96 15.24 22.64 -15.12
N ALA A 97 15.46 21.42 -15.63
CA ALA A 97 16.30 20.43 -14.98
C ALA A 97 17.78 20.85 -14.88
N VAL A 98 18.31 21.49 -15.94
CA VAL A 98 19.73 21.90 -16.01
C VAL A 98 19.96 23.23 -15.28
N SER A 99 19.05 24.19 -15.43
CA SER A 99 19.19 25.53 -14.89
C SER A 99 18.73 25.65 -13.43
N GLY A 100 17.86 24.74 -12.97
CA GLY A 100 17.19 24.84 -11.68
C GLY A 100 16.15 25.97 -11.60
N HIS A 101 15.84 26.65 -12.72
CA HIS A 101 14.90 27.77 -12.77
C HIS A 101 13.45 27.30 -12.92
N TRP A 102 12.91 26.69 -11.87
CA TRP A 102 11.49 26.36 -11.81
C TRP A 102 10.99 26.39 -10.35
N PRO A 103 9.69 26.56 -10.12
CA PRO A 103 9.13 26.55 -8.78
C PRO A 103 9.10 25.11 -8.23
N ILE A 104 10.21 24.69 -7.61
CA ILE A 104 10.33 23.39 -6.93
C ILE A 104 9.29 23.31 -5.81
N PRO A 105 8.37 22.34 -5.83
CA PRO A 105 7.36 22.18 -4.78
C PRO A 105 7.99 21.86 -3.42
N SER A 106 7.31 22.26 -2.35
CA SER A 106 7.79 21.96 -0.99
C SER A 106 7.84 20.45 -0.73
N GLY A 107 8.98 19.96 -0.26
CA GLY A 107 9.22 18.52 -0.01
C GLY A 107 9.74 17.76 -1.22
N CYS A 108 10.10 18.50 -2.27
CA CYS A 108 11.16 18.18 -3.21
C CYS A 108 12.41 18.99 -2.78
#